data_AF-A0A1V5ZLY3-F1
#
_entry.id   AF-A0A1V5ZLY3-F1
#
_cell.length_a   1.000
_cell.length_b   1.000
_cell.length_c   1.000
_cell.angle_alpha   90.00
_cell.angle_beta   90.00
_cell.angle_gamma   90.00
#
_symmetry.space_group_name_H-M   'P 1'
#
loop_
_entity.id
_entity.type
_entity.pdbx_description
1 polymer ?
#
loop_
_entity_poly.entity_id
_entity_poly.type
_entity_poly.pdbx_seq_one_letter_code
_entity_poly.pdbx_strand_id
1 'polypeptide(L)' 'MKTFFENIGIKVPEIYLPNSNVDLKKWSVVACDQYTSQPDYWAEVENYVGSNPSTLHIILPEIYLE' A
#
# COMPACT_ATOMS: atom_id res chain seq x y z
N MET A 1 -12.26 20.46 16.29
CA MET A 1 -11.94 21.45 15.24
C MET A 1 -13.20 21.65 14.42
N LYS A 2 -13.76 22.87 14.34
CA LYS A 2 -14.96 23.13 13.51
C LYS A 2 -14.56 22.99 12.04
N THR A 3 -15.24 22.12 11.30
CA THR A 3 -14.91 21.84 9.90
C THR A 3 -15.59 22.87 9.01
N PHE A 4 -14.82 23.71 8.33
CA PHE A 4 -15.30 24.85 7.51
C PHE A 4 -16.28 24.46 6.38
N PHE A 5 -16.47 23.16 6.12
CA PHE A 5 -17.16 22.61 4.95
C PHE A 5 -18.31 21.63 5.27
N GLU A 6 -18.80 21.60 6.52
CA GLU A 6 -19.82 20.63 7.01
C GLU A 6 -21.07 20.52 6.12
N ASN A 7 -21.46 21.62 5.45
CA ASN A 7 -22.69 21.70 4.66
C ASN A 7 -22.51 21.44 3.16
N ILE A 8 -21.29 21.23 2.66
CA ILE A 8 -21.01 21.07 1.22
C ILE A 8 -20.38 19.72 0.85
N GLY A 9 -20.33 18.77 1.79
CA GLY A 9 -19.83 17.42 1.53
C GLY A 9 -18.33 17.34 1.28
N ILE A 10 -17.55 18.33 1.73
CA ILE A 10 -16.08 18.35 1.57
C ILE A 10 -15.42 18.08 2.92
N LYS A 11 -14.39 17.22 2.92
CA LYS A 11 -13.52 16.95 4.08
C LYS A 11 -12.06 17.01 3.64
N VAL A 12 -11.23 17.69 4.43
CA VAL A 12 -9.78 17.67 4.22
C VAL A 12 -9.26 16.28 4.61
N PRO A 13 -8.52 15.58 3.74
CA PRO A 13 -8.00 14.26 4.06
C PRO A 13 -6.88 14.36 5.10
N GLU A 14 -6.80 13.34 5.96
CA GLU A 14 -5.62 13.09 6.79
C GLU A 14 -4.72 12.13 6.05
N ILE A 15 -3.47 12.54 5.80
CA ILE A 15 -2.47 11.71 5.14
C ILE A 15 -1.71 10.97 6.23
N TYR A 16 -1.85 9.64 6.23
CA TYR A 16 -1.13 8.78 7.14
C TYR A 16 0.19 8.32 6.50
N LEU A 17 1.25 8.30 7.31
CA LEU A 17 2.54 7.74 6.95
C LEU A 17 2.85 6.56 7.88
N PRO A 18 3.68 5.61 7.43
CA PRO A 18 4.22 4.59 8.33
C PRO A 18 4.88 5.24 9.53
N ASN A 19 4.75 4.63 10.70
CA ASN A 19 5.47 5.11 11.88
C ASN A 19 6.99 4.96 11.67
N SER A 20 7.78 5.66 12.49
CA SER A 20 9.24 5.73 12.36
C SER A 20 9.97 4.38 12.48
N ASN A 21 9.31 3.34 12.99
CA ASN A 21 9.91 2.03 13.18
C ASN A 21 9.67 1.11 11.97
N VAL A 22 8.90 1.55 10.97
CA VAL A 22 8.67 0.80 9.74
C VAL A 22 9.85 0.98 8.80
N ASP A 23 10.44 -0.13 8.35
CA ASP A 23 11.43 -0.11 7.27
C ASP A 23 10.74 0.27 5.95
N LEU A 24 11.01 1.48 5.48
CA LEU A 24 10.42 2.00 4.24
C LEU A 24 10.80 1.19 3.00
N LYS A 25 11.92 0.46 3.02
CA LYS A 25 12.30 -0.42 1.90
C LYS A 25 11.38 -1.65 1.78
N LYS A 26 10.87 -2.13 2.91
CA LYS A 26 9.88 -3.22 2.96
C LYS A 26 8.45 -2.70 2.92
N TRP A 27 8.25 -1.43 3.25
CA TRP A 27 6.95 -0.78 3.17
C TRP A 27 6.46 -0.68 1.73
N SER A 28 7.28 -0.11 0.83
CA SER A 28 6.87 0.22 -0.53
C SER A 28 6.93 -0.97 -1.48
N VAL A 29 5.87 -1.18 -2.26
CA VAL A 29 5.77 -2.22 -3.30
C VAL A 29 5.47 -1.59 -4.65
N VAL A 30 6.15 -2.05 -5.70
CA VAL A 30 5.88 -1.63 -7.08
C VAL A 30 4.85 -2.57 -7.68
N ALA A 31 3.58 -2.16 -7.70
CA ALA A 31 2.48 -2.91 -8.29
C ALA A 31 2.04 -2.29 -9.62
N CYS A 32 2.98 -2.17 -10.58
CA CYS A 32 2.73 -1.58 -11.89
C CYS A 32 2.53 -2.68 -12.96
N ASP A 33 1.83 -2.33 -14.06
CA ASP A 33 1.47 -3.21 -15.19
C ASP A 33 2.58 -4.14 -15.71
N GLN A 34 3.84 -3.69 -15.63
CA GLN A 34 4.99 -4.47 -16.06
C GLN A 34 5.17 -5.78 -15.26
N TYR A 35 4.68 -5.84 -14.03
CA TYR A 35 4.84 -6.97 -13.11
C TYR A 35 3.51 -7.69 -12.80
N THR A 36 2.38 -7.19 -13.30
CA THR A 36 1.05 -7.75 -12.98
C THR A 36 0.97 -9.23 -13.26
N SER A 37 1.57 -9.72 -14.36
CA SER A 37 1.56 -11.13 -14.74
C SER A 37 2.88 -11.86 -14.47
N GLN A 38 3.70 -11.41 -13.50
CA GLN A 38 4.98 -12.03 -13.15
C GLN A 38 4.93 -12.73 -11.77
N PRO A 39 4.54 -14.00 -11.69
CA PRO A 39 4.46 -14.73 -10.42
C PRO A 39 5.78 -14.75 -9.63
N ASP A 40 6.91 -14.89 -10.32
CA ASP A 40 8.23 -14.93 -9.68
C ASP A 40 8.55 -13.60 -8.96
N TYR A 41 8.18 -12.47 -9.56
CA TYR A 41 8.32 -11.16 -8.92
C TYR A 41 7.52 -11.09 -7.61
N TRP A 42 6.25 -11.52 -7.64
CA TRP A 42 5.39 -11.49 -6.45
C TRP A 42 5.90 -12.43 -5.36
N ALA A 43 6.38 -13.61 -5.73
CA ALA A 43 7.01 -14.55 -4.79
C ALA A 43 8.30 -13.98 -4.17
N GLU A 44 9.15 -13.32 -4.97
CA GLU A 44 10.36 -12.65 -4.47
C GLU A 44 10.02 -11.49 -3.51
N VAL A 45 9.02 -10.68 -3.86
CA VAL A 45 8.55 -9.57 -3.02
C VAL A 45 7.96 -10.09 -1.70
N GLU A 46 7.13 -11.14 -1.73
CA GLU A 46 6.62 -11.77 -0.50
C GLU A 46 7.76 -12.28 0.39
N ASN A 47 8.74 -12.98 -0.18
CA ASN A 47 9.90 -13.48 0.56
C ASN A 47 10.75 -12.34 1.15
N TYR A 48 10.92 -11.24 0.41
CA TYR A 48 11.70 -10.09 0.83
C TYR A 48 11.04 -9.33 2.01
N VAL A 49 9.73 -9.09 1.89
CA VAL A 49 8.93 -8.38 2.89
C VAL A 49 8.75 -9.24 4.14
N GLY A 50 8.42 -10.52 3.98
CA GLY A 50 8.14 -11.45 5.07
C GLY A 50 7.04 -10.92 6.00
N SER A 51 7.26 -10.96 7.31
CA SER A 51 6.28 -10.48 8.31
C SER A 51 6.34 -8.97 8.59
N ASN A 52 7.13 -8.19 7.85
CA ASN A 52 7.25 -6.75 8.09
C ASN A 52 5.99 -6.00 7.63
N PRO A 53 5.62 -4.87 8.26
CA PRO A 53 4.59 -3.99 7.74
C PRO A 53 4.92 -3.57 6.30
N SER A 54 3.97 -3.76 5.38
CA SER A 54 4.15 -3.48 3.96
C SER A 54 2.83 -3.13 3.28
N THR A 55 2.91 -2.30 2.24
CA THR A 55 1.78 -2.05 1.36
C THR A 55 1.30 -3.34 0.69
N LEU A 56 2.18 -4.35 0.52
CA LEU A 56 1.81 -5.66 -0.02
C LEU A 56 0.65 -6.30 0.75
N HIS A 57 0.66 -6.18 2.08
CA HIS A 57 -0.32 -6.82 2.96
C HIS A 57 -1.65 -6.07 3.07
N ILE A 58 -1.77 -4.91 2.42
CA ILE A 58 -2.98 -4.07 2.45
C ILE A 58 -3.49 -3.71 1.04
N ILE A 59 -2.92 -4.32 0.00
CA ILE A 59 -3.43 -4.28 -1.37
C ILE A 59 -3.85 -5.68 -1.79
N LEU A 60 -4.69 -5.76 -2.83
CA LEU A 60 -5.01 -7.00 -3.51
C LEU A 60 -4.47 -6.90 -4.95
N PRO A 61 -3.27 -7.44 -5.24
CA PRO A 61 -2.70 -7.40 -6.57
C PRO A 61 -3.57 -8.14 -7.60
N GLU A 62 -3.66 -7.60 -8.82
CA GLU A 62 -4.53 -8.15 -9.87
C GLU A 62 -4.19 -9.60 -10.27
N ILE A 63 -2.94 -10.04 -10.08
CA ILE A 63 -2.51 -11.45 -10.30
C ILE A 63 -3.37 -12.47 -9.52
N TYR A 64 -4.02 -12.03 -8.43
CA TYR A 64 -4.85 -12.88 -7.58
C TYR A 64 -6.36 -12.73 -7.85
N LEU A 65 -6.76 -12.00 -8.91
CA LEU A 65 -8.17 -11.77 -9.26
C LEU A 65 -8.73 -12.73 -10.33
N GLU A 66 -7.95 -13.72 -10.76
CA GLU A 66 -8.38 -14.79 -11.67
C GLU A 66 -9.07 -15.97 -10.97
#